data_AF-A0AAV2KN72-F1
#
_entry.id   AF-A0AAV2KN72-F1
#
_cell.length_a   1.000
_cell.length_b   1.000
_cell.length_c   1.000
_cell.angle_alpha   90.00
_cell.angle_beta   90.00
_cell.angle_gamma   90.00
#
_symmetry.space_group_name_H-M   'P 1'
#
loop_
_entity.id
_entity.type
_entity.pdbx_description
1 polymer ?
#
loop_
_entity_poly.entity_id
_entity_poly.type
_entity_poly.pdbx_seq_one_letter_code
_entity_poly.pdbx_strand_id
1 'polypeptide(L)'
;MHCVAFVLDASKVFITSYSKGTISLLQQLRHHISHLGVHQVVLLTHVDKICKETESDTSEVYNSKVIRETMLKAAELVGLSPSSVVPVRNYWCELELDLATDVLLLRAMDLLLQYTHLYYRGQQRDTHKDQLD
;
A
#
# COMPACT_ATOMS: atom_id res chain seq x y z
N MET A 1 6.66 16.37 -2.78
CA MET A 1 6.16 15.06 -2.31
C MET A 1 6.28 14.10 -3.49
N HIS A 2 6.98 12.97 -3.35
CA HIS A 2 7.31 12.09 -4.49
C HIS A 2 6.41 10.84 -4.57
N CYS A 3 5.88 10.40 -3.43
CA CYS A 3 4.97 9.27 -3.32
C CYS A 3 4.10 9.47 -2.06
N VAL A 4 2.88 8.93 -2.06
CA VAL A 4 2.00 8.88 -0.89
C VAL A 4 1.61 7.43 -0.59
N ALA A 5 1.68 7.04 0.68
CA ALA A 5 1.23 5.72 1.15
C ALA A 5 -0.02 5.88 2.02
N PHE A 6 -1.10 5.19 1.64
CA PHE A 6 -2.28 5.01 2.50
C PHE A 6 -2.05 3.79 3.38
N VAL A 7 -1.96 3.99 4.70
CA VAL A 7 -1.76 2.89 5.65
C VAL A 7 -3.11 2.45 6.18
N LEU A 8 -3.51 1.23 5.86
CA LEU A 8 -4.79 0.64 6.28
C LEU A 8 -4.56 -0.57 7.16
N ASP A 9 -5.40 -0.71 8.18
CA ASP A 9 -5.43 -1.89 9.06
C ASP A 9 -6.26 -3.01 8.41
N ALA A 10 -5.66 -4.19 8.19
CA ALA A 10 -6.29 -5.32 7.54
C ALA A 10 -7.51 -5.84 8.31
N SER A 11 -7.46 -5.89 9.64
CA SER A 11 -8.59 -6.33 10.46
C SER A 11 -9.78 -5.39 10.29
N LYS A 12 -9.54 -4.07 10.20
CA LYS A 12 -10.61 -3.08 9.93
C LYS A 12 -11.15 -3.18 8.50
N VAL A 13 -10.29 -3.41 7.51
CA VAL A 13 -10.71 -3.59 6.11
C VAL A 13 -11.54 -4.87 5.98
N PHE A 14 -11.10 -5.96 6.61
CA PHE A 14 -11.73 -7.27 6.53
C PHE A 14 -13.20 -7.23 6.95
N ILE A 15 -13.49 -6.58 8.09
CA ILE A 15 -14.85 -6.41 8.63
C ILE A 15 -15.58 -5.16 8.11
N THR A 16 -14.98 -4.41 7.19
CA THR A 16 -15.53 -3.17 6.61
C THR A 16 -15.89 -2.13 7.69
N SER A 17 -14.99 -1.91 8.66
CA SER A 17 -15.22 -0.98 9.79
C SER A 17 -15.07 0.51 9.44
N TYR A 18 -14.78 0.86 8.19
CA TYR A 18 -14.58 2.25 7.79
C TYR A 18 -15.91 2.98 7.56
N SER A 19 -16.05 4.16 8.15
CA SER A 19 -17.23 5.00 7.94
C SER A 19 -17.28 5.51 6.49
N LYS A 20 -18.48 5.76 5.96
CA LYS A 20 -18.66 6.37 4.63
C LYS A 20 -17.87 7.68 4.47
N GLY A 21 -17.79 8.49 5.53
CA GLY A 21 -17.02 9.74 5.53
C GLY A 21 -15.51 9.50 5.38
N THR A 22 -14.97 8.48 6.04
CA THR A 22 -13.55 8.10 5.91
C THR A 22 -13.24 7.59 4.50
N ILE A 23 -14.12 6.77 3.94
CA ILE A 23 -13.97 6.25 2.56
C ILE A 23 -13.98 7.41 1.56
N SER A 24 -14.95 8.33 1.70
CA SER A 24 -15.03 9.53 0.87
C SER A 24 -13.76 10.38 0.95
N LEU A 25 -13.24 10.61 2.15
CA LEU A 25 -12.00 11.36 2.35
C LEU A 25 -10.80 10.69 1.66
N LEU A 26 -10.65 9.36 1.81
CA LEU A 26 -9.56 8.62 1.16
C LEU A 26 -9.63 8.73 -0.36
N GLN A 27 -10.82 8.62 -0.94
CA GLN A 27 -11.03 8.75 -2.39
C GLN A 27 -10.77 10.18 -2.89
N GLN A 28 -11.20 11.20 -2.12
CA GLN A 28 -10.92 12.61 -2.43
C GLN A 28 -9.42 12.91 -2.39
N LEU A 29 -8.72 12.46 -1.34
CA LEU A 29 -7.27 12.59 -1.24
C LEU A 29 -6.59 11.88 -2.41
N ARG A 30 -7.01 10.66 -2.72
CA ARG A 30 -6.46 9.89 -3.84
C ARG A 30 -6.59 10.62 -5.16
N HIS A 31 -7.76 11.21 -5.42
CA HIS A 31 -8.00 11.98 -6.64
C HIS A 31 -7.14 13.25 -6.70
N HIS A 32 -7.03 13.98 -5.59
CA HIS A 32 -6.19 15.18 -5.51
C HIS A 32 -4.71 14.85 -5.76
N ILE A 33 -4.19 13.80 -5.13
CA ILE A 33 -2.80 13.36 -5.32
C ILE A 33 -2.55 12.89 -6.76
N SER A 34 -3.53 12.21 -7.38
CA SER A 34 -3.44 11.82 -8.80
C SER A 34 -3.34 13.04 -9.73
N HIS A 35 -4.08 14.11 -9.45
CA HIS A 35 -3.98 15.37 -10.23
C HIS A 35 -2.62 16.05 -10.10
N LEU A 36 -1.93 15.86 -8.97
CA LEU A 36 -0.57 16.34 -8.77
C LEU A 36 0.50 15.47 -9.44
N GLY A 37 0.10 14.39 -10.15
CA GLY A 37 1.02 13.46 -10.81
C GLY A 37 1.85 12.62 -9.82
N VAL A 38 1.43 12.53 -8.56
CA VAL A 38 2.17 11.83 -7.50
C VAL A 38 1.70 10.38 -7.43
N HIS A 39 2.66 9.45 -7.37
CA HIS A 39 2.39 8.02 -7.22
C HIS A 39 1.84 7.67 -5.84
N GLN A 40 0.99 6.64 -5.80
CA GLN A 40 0.23 6.27 -4.61
C GLN A 40 0.25 4.76 -4.40
N VAL A 41 0.34 4.33 -3.14
CA VAL A 41 0.32 2.92 -2.73
C VAL A 41 -0.57 2.75 -1.51
N VAL A 42 -1.13 1.55 -1.30
CA VAL A 42 -1.77 1.15 -0.05
C VAL A 42 -0.86 0.18 0.67
N LEU A 43 -0.51 0.49 1.92
CA LEU A 43 0.13 -0.46 2.83
C LEU A 43 -0.95 -1.08 3.70
N LEU A 44 -1.21 -2.37 3.49
CA LEU A 44 -2.18 -3.14 4.26
C LEU A 44 -1.46 -3.80 5.43
N THR A 45 -1.60 -3.21 6.61
CA THR A 45 -0.91 -3.61 7.85
C THR A 45 -1.70 -4.64 8.65
N HIS A 46 -1.06 -5.28 9.63
CA HIS A 46 -1.69 -6.25 10.55
C HIS A 46 -2.30 -7.46 9.84
N VAL A 47 -1.65 -7.88 8.75
CA VAL A 47 -2.08 -9.04 7.95
C VAL A 47 -2.01 -10.36 8.72
N ASP A 48 -1.17 -10.43 9.74
CA ASP A 48 -1.08 -11.52 10.72
C ASP A 48 -2.35 -11.67 11.58
N LYS A 49 -3.19 -10.64 11.69
CA LYS A 49 -4.36 -10.65 12.60
C LYS A 49 -5.68 -11.07 11.95
N ILE A 50 -5.68 -11.41 10.66
CA ILE A 50 -6.94 -11.68 9.93
C ILE A 50 -7.26 -13.16 9.75
N CYS A 51 -6.26 -14.04 9.70
CA CYS A 51 -6.46 -15.48 9.61
C CYS A 51 -5.32 -16.25 10.26
N LYS A 52 -5.60 -17.49 10.70
CA LYS A 52 -4.66 -18.33 11.46
C LYS A 52 -3.43 -18.69 10.65
N GLU A 53 -3.57 -18.86 9.34
CA GLU A 53 -2.49 -19.19 8.43
C GLU A 53 -1.39 -18.13 8.52
N THR A 54 -1.73 -16.86 8.33
CA THR A 54 -0.78 -15.74 8.39
C THR A 54 -0.34 -15.35 9.79
N GLU A 55 -1.15 -15.67 10.81
CA GLU A 55 -0.78 -15.56 12.22
C GLU A 55 0.34 -16.55 12.55
N SER A 56 0.22 -17.79 12.08
CA SER A 56 1.19 -18.85 12.31
C SER A 56 2.44 -18.72 11.44
N ASP A 57 2.28 -18.30 10.19
CA ASP A 57 3.34 -18.22 9.20
C ASP A 57 3.12 -17.01 8.29
N THR A 58 3.93 -15.96 8.49
CA THR A 58 3.87 -14.72 7.70
C THR A 58 4.27 -14.95 6.23
N SER A 59 4.96 -16.05 5.89
CA SER A 59 5.27 -16.37 4.50
C SER A 59 4.01 -16.71 3.67
N GLU A 60 2.92 -17.09 4.33
CA GLU A 60 1.65 -17.44 3.68
C GLU A 60 0.79 -16.23 3.29
N VAL A 61 1.26 -15.00 3.55
CA VAL A 61 0.51 -13.76 3.27
C VAL A 61 0.01 -13.68 1.82
N TYR A 62 0.84 -14.02 0.83
CA TYR A 62 0.43 -13.98 -0.58
C TYR A 62 -0.32 -15.25 -1.05
N ASN A 63 -0.25 -16.34 -0.30
CA ASN A 63 -0.95 -17.59 -0.60
C ASN A 63 -2.36 -17.62 0.00
N SER A 64 -2.59 -16.86 1.08
CA SER A 64 -3.87 -16.80 1.77
C SER A 64 -4.96 -16.13 0.94
N LYS A 65 -6.05 -16.88 0.71
CA LYS A 65 -7.26 -16.38 0.03
C LYS A 65 -7.90 -15.21 0.80
N VAL A 66 -7.89 -15.27 2.13
CA VAL A 66 -8.46 -14.22 3.00
C VAL A 66 -7.72 -12.90 2.83
N ILE A 67 -6.39 -12.96 2.76
CA ILE A 67 -5.54 -11.78 2.53
C ILE A 67 -5.84 -11.20 1.17
N ARG A 68 -5.87 -12.04 0.12
CA ARG A 68 -6.16 -11.59 -1.24
C ARG A 68 -7.51 -10.87 -1.34
N GLU A 69 -8.55 -11.40 -0.73
CA GLU A 69 -9.86 -10.75 -0.69
C GLU A 69 -9.83 -9.43 0.09
N THR A 70 -9.06 -9.37 1.19
CA THR A 70 -8.86 -8.15 1.98
C THR A 70 -8.09 -7.08 1.20
N MET A 71 -7.11 -7.47 0.39
CA MET A 71 -6.40 -6.57 -0.52
C MET A 71 -7.33 -5.98 -1.59
N LEU A 72 -8.24 -6.79 -2.15
CA LEU A 72 -9.23 -6.31 -3.10
C LEU A 72 -10.16 -5.26 -2.46
N LYS A 73 -10.65 -5.53 -1.25
CA LYS A 73 -11.46 -4.57 -0.48
C LYS A 73 -10.69 -3.28 -0.17
N ALA A 74 -9.42 -3.39 0.21
CA ALA A 74 -8.58 -2.23 0.49
C ALA A 74 -8.40 -1.35 -0.77
N ALA A 75 -8.18 -1.99 -1.92
CA ALA A 75 -8.05 -1.32 -3.21
C ALA A 75 -9.34 -0.56 -3.57
N GLU A 76 -10.50 -1.21 -3.44
CA GLU A 76 -11.81 -0.60 -3.68
C GLU A 76 -12.08 0.58 -2.74
N LEU A 77 -11.75 0.43 -1.45
CA LEU A 77 -11.96 1.45 -0.43
C LEU A 77 -11.25 2.76 -0.79
N VAL A 78 -9.99 2.70 -1.21
CA VAL A 78 -9.21 3.88 -1.62
C VAL A 78 -9.51 4.30 -3.07
N GLY A 79 -9.99 3.36 -3.89
CA GLY A 79 -10.18 3.53 -5.34
C GLY A 79 -8.87 3.46 -6.12
N LEU A 80 -7.99 2.51 -5.75
CA LEU A 80 -6.75 2.19 -6.44
C LEU A 80 -6.80 0.79 -7.05
N SER A 81 -5.82 0.45 -7.90
CA SER A 81 -5.67 -0.89 -8.43
C SER A 81 -5.25 -1.87 -7.31
N PRO A 82 -5.72 -3.13 -7.31
CA PRO A 82 -5.22 -4.16 -6.39
C PRO A 82 -3.70 -4.35 -6.45
N SER A 83 -3.08 -4.11 -7.61
CA SER A 83 -1.63 -4.14 -7.78
C SER A 83 -0.88 -3.06 -6.98
N SER A 84 -1.57 -2.03 -6.52
CA SER A 84 -1.03 -0.96 -5.68
C SER A 84 -1.21 -1.23 -4.19
N VAL A 85 -1.72 -2.40 -3.80
CA VAL A 85 -1.86 -2.81 -2.40
C VAL A 85 -0.72 -3.75 -2.03
N VAL A 86 0.03 -3.38 -1.00
CA VAL A 86 1.14 -4.17 -0.47
C VAL A 86 0.79 -4.62 0.95
N PRO A 87 0.59 -5.94 1.16
CA PRO A 87 0.42 -6.47 2.50
C PRO A 87 1.73 -6.44 3.27
N VAL A 88 1.69 -5.98 4.52
CA VAL A 88 2.85 -5.93 5.42
C VAL A 88 2.45 -6.39 6.81
N ARG A 89 3.35 -7.12 7.46
CA ARG A 89 3.34 -7.32 8.91
C ARG A 89 4.28 -6.29 9.53
N ASN A 90 3.87 -5.70 10.64
CA ASN A 90 4.69 -4.75 11.38
C ASN A 90 5.34 -5.48 12.56
N TYR A 91 6.60 -5.16 12.85
CA TYR A 91 7.18 -5.43 14.15
C TYR A 91 6.53 -4.54 15.20
N TRP A 92 6.25 -5.11 16.38
CA TRP A 92 5.70 -4.34 17.49
C TRP A 92 6.46 -4.57 18.79
N CYS A 93 6.52 -5.82 19.25
CA CYS A 93 7.15 -6.20 20.51
C CYS A 93 8.23 -7.27 20.33
N GLU A 94 8.35 -7.82 19.11
CA GLU A 94 9.35 -8.81 18.76
C GLU A 94 10.74 -8.18 18.79
N LEU A 95 11.67 -8.83 19.49
CA LEU A 95 13.08 -8.45 19.54
C LEU A 95 13.88 -9.08 18.39
N GLU A 96 13.50 -10.28 18.01
CA GLU A 96 14.15 -11.07 16.96
C GLU A 96 13.58 -10.72 15.58
N LEU A 97 14.45 -10.74 14.57
CA LEU A 97 14.05 -10.56 13.19
C LEU A 97 13.36 -11.82 12.66
N ASP A 98 12.30 -11.59 11.89
CA ASP A 98 11.57 -12.60 11.14
C ASP A 98 11.77 -12.35 9.63
N LEU A 99 12.35 -13.34 8.95
CA LEU A 99 12.70 -13.22 7.53
C LEU A 99 11.48 -12.91 6.66
N ALA A 100 10.32 -13.52 6.94
CA ALA A 100 9.11 -13.29 6.15
C ALA A 100 8.61 -11.85 6.31
N THR A 101 8.59 -11.35 7.55
CA THR A 101 8.25 -9.95 7.85
C THR A 101 9.22 -8.98 7.19
N ASP A 102 10.53 -9.23 7.29
CA ASP A 102 11.55 -8.40 6.66
C ASP A 102 11.38 -8.34 5.15
N VAL A 103 11.13 -9.48 4.49
CA VAL A 103 10.87 -9.53 3.05
C VAL A 103 9.67 -8.67 2.68
N LEU A 104 8.55 -8.75 3.41
CA LEU A 104 7.36 -7.93 3.14
C LEU A 104 7.66 -6.43 3.28
N LEU A 105 8.34 -6.03 4.36
CA LEU A 105 8.70 -4.63 4.62
C LEU A 105 9.68 -4.09 3.57
N LEU A 106 10.72 -4.86 3.23
CA LEU A 106 11.70 -4.49 2.22
C LEU A 106 11.06 -4.38 0.83
N ARG A 107 10.09 -5.25 0.49
CA ARG A 107 9.31 -5.13 -0.76
C ARG A 107 8.47 -3.85 -0.78
N ALA A 108 7.84 -3.49 0.33
CA ALA A 108 7.10 -2.22 0.43
C ALA A 108 8.02 -1.01 0.25
N MET A 109 9.20 -1.02 0.87
CA MET A 109 10.20 0.03 0.73
C MET A 109 10.75 0.12 -0.70
N ASP A 110 11.07 -1.00 -1.33
CA ASP A 110 11.53 -1.06 -2.72
C ASP A 110 10.50 -0.44 -3.67
N LEU A 111 9.22 -0.80 -3.53
CA LEU A 111 8.15 -0.20 -4.34
C LEU A 111 8.03 1.32 -4.14
N LEU A 112 8.11 1.79 -2.89
CA LEU A 112 8.09 3.23 -2.59
C LEU A 112 9.28 3.96 -3.24
N LEU A 113 10.48 3.38 -3.17
CA LEU A 113 11.66 3.94 -3.81
C LEU A 113 11.52 3.95 -5.35
N GLN A 114 11.00 2.88 -5.95
CA GLN A 114 10.72 2.85 -7.39
C GLN A 114 9.76 3.97 -7.80
N TYR A 115 8.69 4.23 -7.03
CA TYR A 115 7.79 5.34 -7.28
C TYR A 115 8.45 6.71 -7.16
N THR A 116 9.35 6.90 -6.19
CA THR A 116 10.11 8.15 -6.10
C THR A 116 10.99 8.36 -7.33
N HIS A 117 11.63 7.30 -7.85
CA HIS A 117 12.45 7.37 -9.06
C HIS A 117 11.63 7.67 -10.32
N LEU A 118 10.43 7.07 -10.43
CA LEU A 118 9.50 7.37 -11.53
C LEU A 118 9.06 8.83 -11.53
N TYR A 119 8.81 9.40 -10.35
CA TYR A 119 8.48 10.82 -10.20
C TYR A 119 9.60 11.72 -10.76
N TYR A 120 10.85 11.49 -10.36
CA TYR A 120 11.99 12.25 -10.88
C TYR A 120 12.17 12.11 -12.40
N ARG A 121 12.01 10.89 -12.94
CA ARG A 121 12.05 10.67 -14.40
C ARG A 121 10.89 11.33 -15.15
N GLY A 122 9.76 11.57 -14.49
CA GLY A 122 8.66 12.36 -15.03
C GLY A 122 9.08 13.82 -15.21
N GLN A 123 9.55 14.45 -14.14
CA GLN A 123 9.95 15.87 -14.15
C GLN A 123 11.02 16.19 -15.20
N GLN A 124 12.03 15.33 -15.38
CA GLN A 124 13.08 15.54 -16.37
C GLN A 124 12.54 15.55 -17.82
N ARG A 125 11.49 14.76 -18.11
CA ARG A 125 10.86 14.72 -19.43
C ARG A 125 10.02 15.97 -19.70
N ASP A 126 9.36 16.49 -18.67
CA ASP A 126 8.57 17.72 -18.80
C ASP A 126 9.49 18.93 -19.01
N THR A 127 10.63 18.99 -18.30
CA THR A 127 11.61 20.08 -18.43
C THR A 127 12.27 20.11 -19.82
N HIS A 128 12.46 18.94 -20.46
CA HIS A 128 13.00 18.84 -21.81
C HIS A 128 11.99 19.18 -22.91
N LYS A 129 10.67 19.03 -22.65
CA LYS A 129 9.63 19.45 -23.59
C LYS A 129 9.47 20.97 -23.63
N ASP A 130 9.51 21.62 -22.47
CA ASP A 130 9.42 23.08 -22.36
C ASP A 130 10.63 23.83 -22.98
N GLN A 131 11.70 23.11 -23.36
CA GLN A 131 12.88 23.67 -24.06
C GLN A 131 12.83 23.49 -25.59
N LEU A 132 11.87 22.73 -26.11
CA LEU A 132 11.72 22.46 -27.55
C LEU A 132 10.54 23.22 -28.19
N ASP A 133 9.72 23.90 -27.39
CA ASP A 133 8.65 24.81 -27.80
C ASP A 133 9.09 26.28 -27.66
#